data_AF-A0A7C2ZMJ5-F1
#
_entry.id   AF-A0A7C2ZMJ5-F1
#
_cell.length_a   1.000
_cell.length_b   1.000
_cell.length_c   1.000
_cell.angle_alpha   90.00
_cell.angle_beta   90.00
_cell.angle_gamma   90.00
#
_symmetry.space_group_name_H-M   'P 1'
#
loop_
_entity.id
_entity.type
_entity.pdbx_description
1 polymer ?
#
loop_
_entity_poly.entity_id
_entity_poly.type
_entity_poly.pdbx_seq_one_letter_code
_entity_poly.pdbx_strand_id
1 'polypeptide(L)' 'MSKPFYVKFEVPPELAEAALEALRRARESVGKGAIKKGVNETTKAVERGQAKLVLIAEDVDPPEIVAHLPILCDEKG' A
#
# COMPACT_ATOMS: atom_id res chain seq x y z
N MET A 1 -13.40 6.97 -15.73
CA MET A 1 -12.62 8.02 -15.04
C MET A 1 -11.15 7.70 -15.27
N SER A 2 -10.33 8.68 -15.64
CA SER A 2 -8.88 8.47 -15.75
C SER A 2 -8.31 8.11 -14.38
N LYS A 3 -7.46 7.09 -14.30
CA LYS A 3 -6.79 6.73 -13.04
C LYS A 3 -5.87 7.87 -12.59
N PRO A 4 -5.63 8.03 -11.27
CA PRO A 4 -4.65 8.99 -10.77
C PRO A 4 -3.24 8.70 -11.32
N PHE A 5 -2.43 9.74 -11.46
CA PHE A 5 -1.09 9.66 -12.07
C PHE A 5 -0.10 8.74 -11.34
N TYR A 6 -0.36 8.40 -10.07
CA TYR A 6 0.49 7.50 -9.29
C TYR A 6 0.18 6.00 -9.54
N VAL A 7 -0.90 5.69 -10.27
CA VAL A 7 -1.27 4.31 -10.59
C VAL A 7 -0.46 3.83 -11.80
N LYS A 8 0.53 2.96 -11.56
CA LYS A 8 1.47 2.48 -12.59
C LYS A 8 0.92 1.36 -13.48
N PHE A 9 -0.07 0.61 -13.00
CA PHE A 9 -0.65 -0.54 -13.73
C PHE A 9 -2.08 -0.81 -13.27
N GLU A 10 -2.82 -1.57 -14.07
CA GLU A 10 -4.16 -2.00 -13.71
C GLU A 10 -4.12 -3.30 -12.90
N VAL A 11 -4.82 -3.30 -11.76
CA VAL A 11 -4.96 -4.46 -10.89
C VAL A 11 -6.28 -5.16 -11.23
N PRO A 12 -6.28 -6.44 -11.62
CA PRO A 12 -7.51 -7.22 -11.77
C PRO A 12 -8.30 -7.26 -10.44
N PRO A 13 -9.64 -7.22 -10.47
CA PRO A 13 -10.45 -7.22 -9.25
C PRO A 13 -10.14 -8.41 -8.31
N GLU A 14 -9.94 -9.59 -8.89
CA GLU A 14 -9.58 -10.82 -8.16
C GLU A 14 -8.28 -10.67 -7.35
N LEU A 15 -7.29 -9.99 -7.93
CA LEU A 15 -5.99 -9.75 -7.27
C LEU A 15 -6.13 -8.70 -6.16
N ALA A 16 -6.95 -7.68 -6.37
CA ALA A 16 -7.24 -6.66 -5.35
C ALA A 16 -7.94 -7.29 -4.12
N GLU A 17 -8.92 -8.17 -4.35
CA GLU A 17 -9.58 -8.93 -3.28
C GLU A 17 -8.61 -9.85 -2.54
N ALA A 18 -7.77 -10.58 -3.27
CA ALA A 18 -6.74 -11.43 -2.67
C ALA A 18 -5.75 -10.65 -1.80
N ALA A 19 -5.35 -9.44 -2.23
CA ALA A 19 -4.47 -8.57 -1.46
C ALA A 19 -5.13 -8.09 -0.15
N LEU A 20 -6.41 -7.75 -0.18
CA LEU A 20 -7.18 -7.38 1.02
C LEU A 20 -7.34 -8.55 1.98
N GLU A 21 -7.54 -9.76 1.45
CA GLU A 21 -7.60 -10.98 2.24
C GLU A 21 -6.25 -11.30 2.90
N ALA A 22 -5.14 -11.14 2.18
CA ALA A 22 -3.80 -11.26 2.75
C ALA A 22 -3.57 -10.27 3.91
N LEU A 23 -4.04 -9.02 3.77
CA LEU A 23 -4.01 -8.02 4.84
C LEU A 23 -4.83 -8.46 6.06
N ARG A 24 -6.04 -9.01 5.87
CA ARG A 24 -6.86 -9.54 6.96
C ARG A 24 -6.16 -10.67 7.70
N ARG A 25 -5.61 -11.65 6.99
CA ARG A 25 -4.86 -12.77 7.58
C ARG A 25 -3.63 -12.31 8.34
N ALA A 26 -2.90 -11.31 7.82
CA ALA A 26 -1.75 -10.73 8.52
C ALA A 26 -2.16 -10.11 9.86
N ARG A 27 -3.32 -9.45 9.91
CA ARG A 27 -3.87 -8.89 11.16
C ARG A 27 -4.18 -9.97 12.19
N GLU A 28 -4.75 -11.08 11.76
CA GLU A 28 -5.21 -12.17 12.63
C GLU A 28 -4.06 -13.04 13.14
N SER A 29 -3.10 -13.37 12.26
CA SER A 29 -2.00 -14.30 12.57
C SER A 29 -0.87 -13.67 13.38
N VAL A 30 -0.45 -12.45 13.04
CA VAL A 30 0.70 -11.77 13.69
C VAL A 30 0.25 -10.84 14.82
N GLY A 31 -1.03 -10.43 14.82
CA GLY A 31 -1.62 -9.64 15.88
C GLY A 31 -1.30 -8.14 15.81
N LYS A 32 -1.35 -7.46 16.95
CA LYS A 32 -1.17 -6.00 17.04
C LYS A 32 0.25 -5.61 16.61
N GLY A 33 0.35 -4.74 15.60
CA GLY A 33 1.62 -4.21 15.09
C GLY A 33 2.04 -4.77 13.72
N ALA A 34 1.39 -5.84 13.27
CA ALA A 34 1.61 -6.45 11.95
C ALA A 34 1.31 -5.50 10.78
N ILE A 35 0.35 -4.60 10.97
CA ILE A 35 -0.12 -3.68 9.94
C ILE A 35 0.14 -2.25 10.40
N LYS A 36 0.71 -1.46 9.50
CA LYS A 36 0.81 0.00 9.61
C LYS A 36 -0.29 0.61 8.75
N LYS A 37 -0.98 1.63 9.28
CA LYS A 37 -2.12 2.27 8.62
C LYS A 37 -1.86 3.76 8.49
N GLY A 38 -2.30 4.34 7.36
CA GLY A 38 -2.08 5.73 7.03
C GLY A 38 -0.71 5.97 6.39
N VAL A 39 -0.63 7.04 5.59
CA VAL A 39 0.52 7.33 4.73
C VAL A 39 1.82 7.52 5.53
N ASN A 40 1.77 8.23 6.66
CA ASN A 40 2.95 8.52 7.46
C ASN A 40 3.59 7.24 8.02
N GLU A 41 2.79 6.33 8.59
CA GLU A 41 3.31 5.09 9.16
C GLU A 41 3.74 4.11 8.06
N THR A 42 3.06 4.13 6.91
CA THR A 42 3.45 3.34 5.73
C THR A 42 4.79 3.80 5.20
N THR A 43 4.98 5.11 5.01
CA THR A 43 6.25 5.71 4.55
C THR A 43 7.40 5.30 5.46
N LYS A 44 7.25 5.47 6.79
CA LYS A 44 8.27 5.05 7.77
C LYS A 44 8.57 3.55 7.70
N ALA A 45 7.57 2.71 7.48
CA ALA A 45 7.76 1.26 7.39
C ALA A 45 8.55 0.86 6.14
N VAL A 46 8.31 1.53 5.01
CA VAL A 46 9.07 1.32 3.76
C VAL A 46 10.50 1.84 3.92
N GLU A 47 10.68 3.06 4.44
CA GLU A 47 12.03 3.64 4.66
C GLU A 47 12.92 2.79 5.56
N ARG A 48 12.32 2.15 6.57
CA ARG A 48 13.00 1.25 7.52
C ARG A 48 13.18 -0.19 7.00
N GLY A 49 12.72 -0.50 5.78
CA GLY A 49 12.79 -1.86 5.22
C GLY A 49 11.93 -2.89 5.96
N GLN A 50 10.91 -2.43 6.69
CA GLN A 50 10.02 -3.29 7.47
C GLN A 50 8.79 -3.74 6.66
N ALA A 51 8.40 -2.95 5.65
CA ALA A 51 7.26 -3.26 4.80
C ALA A 51 7.53 -4.48 3.90
N LYS A 52 6.54 -5.38 3.79
CA LYS A 52 6.57 -6.54 2.88
C LYS A 52 5.55 -6.45 1.76
N LEU A 53 4.48 -5.70 2.00
CA LEU A 53 3.42 -5.40 1.05
C LEU A 53 2.87 -4.01 1.42
N VAL A 54 2.70 -3.16 0.42
CA VAL A 54 2.08 -1.83 0.57
C VAL A 54 0.85 -1.78 -0.32
N LEU A 55 -0.30 -1.43 0.28
CA LEU A 55 -1.55 -1.24 -0.43
C LEU A 55 -1.87 0.26 -0.45
N ILE A 56 -2.11 0.79 -1.65
CA ILE A 56 -2.41 2.21 -1.90
C ILE A 56 -3.82 2.27 -2.49
N ALA A 57 -4.66 3.13 -1.94
CA ALA A 57 -6.00 3.33 -2.47
C ALA A 57 -5.94 4.13 -3.79
N GLU A 58 -6.81 3.82 -4.76
CA GLU A 58 -6.89 4.53 -6.05
C GLU A 58 -7.79 5.78 -5.99
N ASP A 59 -8.47 6.04 -4.87
CA ASP A 59 -9.42 7.14 -4.65
C ASP A 59 -8.93 8.18 -3.62
N VAL A 60 -7.60 8.33 -3.49
CA VAL A 60 -7.01 9.30 -2.56
C VAL A 60 -7.14 10.71 -3.12
N ASP A 61 -7.67 11.62 -2.29
CA ASP A 61 -7.81 13.04 -2.59
C ASP A 61 -7.22 13.88 -1.45
N PRO A 62 -6.26 14.80 -1.72
CA PRO A 62 -5.53 14.97 -2.98
C PRO A 62 -4.58 13.80 -3.31
N PRO A 63 -4.42 13.42 -4.60
CA PRO A 63 -3.59 12.28 -5.03
C PRO A 63 -2.10 12.42 -4.66
N GLU A 64 -1.62 13.65 -4.46
CA GLU A 64 -0.27 13.98 -4.02
C GLU A 64 0.10 13.34 -2.67
N ILE A 65 -0.89 13.04 -1.83
CA ILE A 65 -0.69 12.42 -0.51
C ILE A 65 0.01 11.06 -0.63
N VAL A 66 -0.24 10.31 -1.70
CA VAL A 66 0.34 8.97 -1.91
C VAL A 66 1.29 8.88 -3.10
N ALA A 67 1.49 9.98 -3.82
CA ALA A 67 2.25 10.02 -5.07
C ALA A 67 3.71 9.53 -4.92
N HIS A 68 4.32 9.71 -3.74
CA HIS A 68 5.69 9.29 -3.47
C HIS A 68 5.83 7.80 -3.16
N LEU A 69 4.76 7.14 -2.71
CA LEU A 69 4.82 5.74 -2.24
C LEU A 69 5.28 4.76 -3.33
N PRO A 70 4.80 4.83 -4.59
CA PRO A 70 5.28 3.90 -5.63
C PRO A 70 6.77 4.04 -5.94
N ILE A 71 7.33 5.25 -5.86
CA ILE A 71 8.77 5.48 -6.12
C ILE A 71 9.57 4.98 -4.93
N LEU A 72 9.11 5.30 -3.71
CA LEU A 72 9.76 4.88 -2.47
C LEU A 72 9.81 3.35 -2.33
N CYS A 73 8.77 2.63 -2.77
CA CYS A 73 8.77 1.17 -2.77
C CYS A 73 9.81 0.62 -3.77
N ASP A 74 9.83 1.12 -5.01
CA ASP A 74 10.81 0.67 -6.02
C ASP A 74 12.26 0.86 -5.55
N GLU A 75 12.56 1.95 -4.82
CA GLU A 75 13.90 2.21 -4.26
C GLU A 75 14.28 1.28 -3.10
N LYS A 76 13.31 0.77 -2.35
CA LYS A 76 13.53 -0.02 -1.11
C LYS A 76 13.39 -1.52 -1.32
N GLY A 77 12.87 -1.97 -2.46
CA GLY A 77 12.73 -3.38 -2.88
C GLY A 77 11.39 -3.99 -2.51
#